data_AF-A0A924BLP6-F1
#
_entry.id   AF-A0A924BLP6-F1
#
_cell.length_a   1.000
_cell.length_b   1.000
_cell.length_c   1.000
_cell.angle_alpha   90.00
_cell.angle_beta   90.00
_cell.angle_gamma   90.00
#
_symmetry.space_group_name_H-M   'P 1'
#
loop_
_entity.id
_entity.type
_entity.pdbx_description
1 polymer ?
#
loop_
_entity_poly.entity_id
_entity_poly.type
_entity_poly.pdbx_seq_one_letter_code
_entity_poly.pdbx_strand_id
1 'polypeptide(L)'
;MTTESTSLLATLKVWSEQGWLRRLDSAFAGFMVDLCPAAPAPVVMAAALVAHMEGRGHSCLAVDALLRDPEALLGWAPLASMALGEVMACLPRDAEGWLNALRASPLVATDGRGAESSRAADDGADDAADATAVPPLVLRGSKLYLRRYWDHEQRVAA
;
A
#
# COMPACT_ATOMS: atom_id res chain seq x y z
N MET A 1 8.05 -5.00 18.93
CA MET A 1 6.75 -4.52 18.39
C MET A 1 6.44 -5.15 17.01
N THR A 2 6.87 -6.40 16.73
CA THR A 2 6.69 -7.08 15.43
C THR A 2 5.43 -7.95 15.35
N THR A 3 4.74 -8.17 16.47
CA THR A 3 3.58 -9.09 16.55
C THR A 3 2.36 -8.61 15.76
N GLU A 4 2.15 -7.29 15.68
CA GLU A 4 1.00 -6.68 15.02
C GLU A 4 0.98 -6.93 13.51
N SER A 5 2.09 -6.67 12.82
CA SER A 5 2.19 -6.87 11.37
C SER A 5 2.08 -8.34 10.98
N THR A 6 2.65 -9.25 11.77
CA THR A 6 2.52 -10.71 11.52
C THR A 6 1.07 -11.19 11.66
N SER A 7 0.34 -10.72 12.69
CA SER A 7 -1.08 -11.04 12.86
C SER A 7 -1.90 -10.53 11.67
N LEU A 8 -1.65 -9.29 11.24
CA LEU A 8 -2.31 -8.71 10.07
C LEU A 8 -2.04 -9.50 8.78
N LEU A 9 -0.79 -9.94 8.54
CA LEU A 9 -0.47 -10.76 7.37
C LEU A 9 -1.21 -12.10 7.38
N ALA A 10 -1.35 -12.73 8.55
CA ALA A 10 -2.14 -13.94 8.68
C ALA A 10 -3.61 -13.69 8.33
N THR A 11 -4.20 -12.60 8.82
CA THR A 11 -5.56 -12.19 8.46
C THR A 11 -5.73 -11.95 6.96
N LEU A 12 -4.80 -11.21 6.33
CA LEU A 12 -4.83 -10.95 4.88
C LEU A 12 -4.74 -12.24 4.06
N LYS A 13 -3.94 -13.22 4.52
CA LYS A 13 -3.86 -14.54 3.90
C LYS A 13 -5.19 -15.28 4.00
N VAL A 14 -5.84 -15.27 5.16
CA VAL A 14 -7.17 -15.85 5.36
C VAL A 14 -8.20 -15.20 4.41
N TRP A 15 -8.19 -13.87 4.27
CA TRP A 15 -9.07 -13.18 3.32
C TRP A 15 -8.81 -13.59 1.87
N SER A 16 -7.55 -13.90 1.52
CA SER A 16 -7.24 -14.43 0.19
C SER A 16 -7.76 -15.86 -0.01
N GLU A 17 -7.65 -16.71 1.02
CA GLU A 17 -8.18 -18.09 0.98
C GLU A 17 -9.72 -18.11 0.86
N GLN A 18 -10.39 -17.09 1.42
CA GLN A 18 -11.84 -16.88 1.29
C GLN A 18 -12.24 -16.19 -0.02
N GLY A 19 -11.28 -15.78 -0.85
CA GLY A 19 -11.53 -15.14 -2.14
C GLY A 19 -11.91 -13.65 -2.09
N TRP A 20 -11.81 -13.00 -0.93
CA TRP A 20 -12.07 -11.56 -0.78
C TRP A 20 -10.91 -10.73 -1.33
N LEU A 21 -9.70 -11.25 -1.18
CA LEU A 21 -8.47 -10.73 -1.79
C LEU A 21 -7.91 -11.73 -2.78
N ARG A 22 -7.18 -11.25 -3.79
CA ARG A 22 -6.35 -12.12 -4.61
C ARG A 22 -5.10 -12.48 -3.82
N ARG A 23 -4.51 -13.64 -4.12
CA ARG A 23 -3.24 -14.06 -3.48
C ARG A 23 -2.13 -13.03 -3.66
N LEU A 24 -2.13 -12.34 -4.81
CA LEU A 24 -1.20 -11.24 -5.09
C LEU A 24 -1.33 -10.09 -4.09
N ASP A 25 -2.56 -9.73 -3.70
CA ASP A 25 -2.82 -8.60 -2.81
C ASP A 25 -2.22 -8.89 -1.41
N SER A 26 -2.45 -10.09 -0.89
CA SER A 26 -1.84 -10.54 0.37
C SER A 26 -0.33 -10.75 0.28
N ALA A 27 0.17 -11.26 -0.85
CA ALA A 27 1.60 -11.48 -1.05
C ALA A 27 2.36 -10.15 -1.15
N PHE A 28 1.75 -9.13 -1.76
CA PHE A 28 2.34 -7.80 -1.82
C PHE A 28 2.45 -7.17 -0.44
N ALA A 29 1.43 -7.31 0.43
CA ALA A 29 1.56 -6.89 1.83
C ALA A 29 2.67 -7.64 2.58
N GLY A 30 2.82 -8.95 2.33
CA GLY A 30 3.93 -9.74 2.86
C GLY A 30 5.29 -9.19 2.42
N PHE A 31 5.44 -8.91 1.12
CA PHE A 31 6.64 -8.30 0.56
C PHE A 31 6.98 -6.94 1.21
N MET A 32 5.99 -6.12 1.56
CA MET A 32 6.25 -4.88 2.30
C MET A 32 6.89 -5.13 3.67
N VAL A 33 6.45 -6.16 4.38
CA VAL A 33 7.03 -6.55 5.68
C VAL A 33 8.43 -7.16 5.49
N ASP A 34 8.67 -7.89 4.40
CA ASP A 34 10.01 -8.39 4.07
C ASP A 34 11.00 -7.24 3.80
N LEU A 35 10.56 -6.18 3.11
CA LEU A 35 11.37 -4.99 2.85
C LEU A 35 11.59 -4.13 4.12
N CYS A 36 10.57 -4.02 4.97
CA CYS A 36 10.67 -3.32 6.24
C CYS A 36 9.93 -4.10 7.33
N PRO A 37 10.64 -4.91 8.14
CA PRO A 37 10.02 -5.68 9.22
C PRO A 37 9.33 -4.81 10.28
N ALA A 38 9.68 -3.53 10.35
CA ALA A 38 9.07 -2.53 11.22
C ALA A 38 7.94 -1.73 10.53
N ALA A 39 7.46 -2.17 9.35
CA ALA A 39 6.38 -1.51 8.63
C ALA A 39 5.12 -1.40 9.53
N PRO A 40 4.58 -0.19 9.74
CA PRO A 40 3.36 0.01 10.51
C PRO A 40 2.18 -0.71 9.87
N ALA A 41 1.27 -1.24 10.70
CA ALA A 41 0.07 -1.95 10.24
C ALA A 41 -0.78 -1.17 9.20
N PRO A 42 -0.97 0.17 9.29
CA PRO A 42 -1.67 0.93 8.26
C PRO A 42 -0.99 0.87 6.89
N VAL A 43 0.35 0.81 6.84
CA VAL A 43 1.12 0.70 5.59
C VAL A 43 0.92 -0.68 4.97
N VAL A 44 0.97 -1.73 5.78
CA VAL A 44 0.76 -3.12 5.34
C VAL A 44 -0.67 -3.32 4.83
N MET A 45 -1.67 -2.80 5.56
CA MET A 45 -3.08 -2.84 5.12
C MET A 45 -3.27 -2.04 3.83
N ALA A 46 -2.76 -0.81 3.76
CA ALA A 46 -2.90 0.02 2.56
C ALA A 46 -2.22 -0.62 1.33
N ALA A 47 -1.11 -1.33 1.51
CA ALA A 47 -0.46 -2.08 0.45
C ALA A 47 -1.34 -3.18 -0.13
N ALA A 48 -1.96 -4.01 0.72
CA ALA A 48 -2.91 -5.02 0.26
C ALA A 48 -4.10 -4.38 -0.49
N LEU A 49 -4.66 -3.31 0.07
CA LEU A 49 -5.84 -2.65 -0.50
C LEU A 49 -5.53 -1.93 -1.81
N VAL A 50 -4.39 -1.25 -1.96
CA VAL A 50 -4.04 -0.61 -3.23
C VAL A 50 -3.75 -1.65 -4.33
N ALA A 51 -3.13 -2.79 -3.99
CA ALA A 51 -2.98 -3.91 -4.91
C ALA A 51 -4.35 -4.49 -5.32
N HIS A 52 -5.26 -4.63 -4.37
CA HIS A 52 -6.63 -5.07 -4.65
C HIS A 52 -7.38 -4.12 -5.59
N MET A 53 -7.30 -2.82 -5.32
CA MET A 53 -7.92 -1.77 -6.15
C MET A 53 -7.37 -1.78 -7.57
N GLU A 54 -6.06 -1.99 -7.72
CA GLU A 54 -5.43 -2.16 -9.03
C GLU A 54 -5.98 -3.36 -9.80
N GLY A 55 -6.24 -4.46 -9.10
CA GLY A 55 -6.89 -5.63 -9.70
C GLY A 55 -8.28 -5.38 -10.25
N ARG A 56 -8.93 -4.32 -9.79
CA ARG A 56 -10.26 -3.88 -10.22
C ARG A 56 -10.19 -2.74 -11.24
N GLY A 57 -9.00 -2.38 -11.70
CA GLY A 57 -8.77 -1.34 -12.71
C GLY A 57 -8.59 0.07 -12.16
N HIS A 58 -8.39 0.24 -10.85
CA HIS A 58 -8.12 1.55 -10.24
C HIS A 58 -6.62 1.80 -10.07
N SER A 59 -6.13 2.97 -10.50
CA SER A 59 -4.71 3.33 -10.35
C SER A 59 -4.26 3.60 -8.91
N CYS A 60 -5.20 3.91 -8.01
CA CYS A 60 -4.89 4.34 -6.65
C CYS A 60 -5.95 3.94 -5.62
N LEU A 61 -5.53 3.97 -4.35
CA LEU A 61 -6.38 3.90 -3.17
C LEU A 61 -6.52 5.31 -2.59
N ALA A 62 -7.75 5.85 -2.56
CA ALA A 62 -8.04 7.11 -1.88
C ALA A 62 -8.28 6.85 -0.38
N VAL A 63 -7.33 7.29 0.46
CA VAL A 63 -7.36 7.04 1.92
C VAL A 63 -8.61 7.65 2.58
N ASP A 64 -9.00 8.86 2.16
CA ASP A 64 -10.21 9.50 2.67
C ASP A 64 -11.49 8.74 2.30
N ALA A 65 -11.52 8.12 1.11
CA ALA A 65 -12.66 7.32 0.68
C ALA A 65 -12.73 6.00 1.46
N LEU A 66 -11.57 5.36 1.67
CA LEU A 66 -11.48 4.12 2.46
C LEU A 66 -12.02 4.31 3.87
N LEU A 67 -11.69 5.43 4.52
CA LEU A 67 -12.11 5.68 5.90
C LEU A 67 -13.55 6.18 6.02
N ARG A 68 -14.08 6.80 4.96
CA ARG A 68 -15.47 7.27 4.94
C ARG A 68 -16.46 6.14 4.70
N ASP A 69 -16.20 5.31 3.69
CA ASP A 69 -17.08 4.23 3.28
C ASP A 69 -16.27 3.10 2.63
N PRO A 70 -15.65 2.22 3.45
CA PRO A 70 -14.83 1.12 2.94
C PRO A 70 -15.67 0.12 2.15
N GLU A 71 -16.95 -0.06 2.50
CA GLU A 71 -17.85 -1.00 1.83
C GLU A 71 -18.14 -0.56 0.41
N ALA A 72 -18.51 0.72 0.21
CA ALA A 72 -18.74 1.25 -1.12
C ALA A 72 -17.47 1.26 -1.97
N LEU A 73 -16.30 1.56 -1.37
CA LEU A 73 -15.03 1.59 -2.08
C LEU A 73 -14.62 0.19 -2.57
N LEU A 74 -14.68 -0.81 -1.68
CA LEU A 74 -14.18 -2.15 -1.95
C LEU A 74 -15.21 -3.04 -2.63
N GLY A 75 -16.52 -2.74 -2.50
CA GLY A 75 -17.59 -3.55 -3.05
C GLY A 75 -17.59 -4.98 -2.49
N TRP A 76 -17.11 -5.15 -1.27
CA TRP A 76 -16.97 -6.44 -0.61
C TRP A 76 -18.31 -6.96 -0.10
N ALA A 77 -18.43 -8.29 -0.02
CA ALA A 77 -19.61 -8.93 0.57
C ALA A 77 -19.72 -8.59 2.07
N PRO A 78 -20.93 -8.62 2.68
CA PRO A 78 -21.13 -8.19 4.07
C PRO A 78 -20.19 -8.84 5.09
N LEU A 79 -19.92 -10.14 4.96
CA LEU A 79 -18.98 -10.86 5.85
C LEU A 79 -17.55 -10.31 5.73
N ALA A 80 -17.10 -9.98 4.53
CA ALA A 80 -15.79 -9.41 4.29
C ALA A 80 -15.70 -7.97 4.82
N SER A 81 -16.76 -7.18 4.66
CA SER A 81 -16.86 -5.83 5.22
C SER A 81 -16.81 -5.83 6.74
N MET A 82 -17.52 -6.77 7.40
CA MET A 82 -17.45 -6.94 8.85
C MET A 82 -16.02 -7.28 9.32
N ALA A 83 -15.37 -8.25 8.67
CA ALA A 83 -14.00 -8.64 8.99
C ALA A 83 -13.01 -7.48 8.79
N LEU A 84 -13.19 -6.69 7.73
CA LEU A 84 -12.43 -5.46 7.53
C LEU A 84 -12.64 -4.47 8.67
N GLY A 85 -13.89 -4.25 9.08
CA GLY A 85 -14.25 -3.37 10.18
C GLY A 85 -13.54 -3.73 11.49
N GLU A 86 -13.43 -5.03 11.81
CA GLU A 86 -12.70 -5.51 13.00
C GLU A 86 -11.22 -5.13 12.95
N VAL A 87 -10.57 -5.30 11.79
CA VAL A 87 -9.16 -4.92 11.63
C VAL A 87 -8.99 -3.41 11.66
N MET A 88 -9.87 -2.67 10.97
CA MET A 88 -9.82 -1.20 10.92
C MET A 88 -10.02 -0.57 12.30
N ALA A 89 -10.77 -1.22 13.21
CA ALA A 89 -10.94 -0.75 14.59
C ALA A 89 -9.64 -0.74 15.42
N CYS A 90 -8.65 -1.55 15.01
CA CYS A 90 -7.31 -1.61 15.60
C CYS A 90 -6.30 -0.66 14.92
N LEU A 91 -6.69 0.00 13.83
CA LEU A 91 -5.86 0.95 13.08
C LEU A 91 -6.24 2.40 13.45
N PRO A 92 -5.46 3.42 13.02
CA PRO A 92 -5.85 4.81 13.20
C PRO A 92 -7.25 5.06 12.60
N ARG A 93 -8.09 5.81 13.31
CA ARG A 93 -9.50 6.00 12.95
C ARG A 93 -9.73 7.14 11.96
N ASP A 94 -8.74 8.00 11.77
CA ASP A 94 -8.81 9.18 10.93
C ASP A 94 -7.78 9.15 9.79
N ALA A 95 -8.05 9.96 8.77
CA ALA A 95 -7.20 10.03 7.59
C ALA A 95 -5.81 10.56 7.93
N GLU A 96 -5.69 11.46 8.89
CA GLU A 96 -4.41 12.05 9.26
C GLU A 96 -3.45 11.01 9.84
N GLY A 97 -3.92 10.12 10.72
CA GLY A 97 -3.15 9.03 11.30
C GLY A 97 -2.66 8.04 10.23
N TRP A 98 -3.50 7.71 9.25
CA TRP A 98 -3.11 6.90 8.10
C TRP A 98 -2.05 7.59 7.24
N LEU A 99 -2.30 8.85 6.88
CA LEU A 99 -1.38 9.61 6.05
C LEU A 99 -0.04 9.84 6.76
N ASN A 100 -0.03 10.06 8.06
CA ASN A 100 1.19 10.19 8.85
C ASN A 100 1.98 8.88 8.89
N ALA A 101 1.31 7.73 9.10
CA ALA A 101 1.95 6.42 9.05
C ALA A 101 2.54 6.12 7.64
N LEU A 102 1.80 6.45 6.58
CA LEU A 102 2.25 6.30 5.20
C LEU A 102 3.46 7.20 4.92
N ARG A 103 3.39 8.50 5.23
CA ARG A 103 4.50 9.46 5.01
C ARG A 103 5.76 9.12 5.80
N ALA A 104 5.61 8.54 6.99
CA ALA A 104 6.74 8.15 7.84
C ALA A 104 7.42 6.85 7.38
N SER A 105 6.77 6.05 6.52
CA SER A 105 7.32 4.77 6.07
C SER A 105 8.38 4.95 4.98
N PRO A 106 9.52 4.25 5.06
CA PRO A 106 10.50 4.23 3.97
C PRO A 106 9.97 3.53 2.71
N LEU A 107 8.88 2.78 2.82
CA LEU A 107 8.27 2.06 1.69
C LEU A 107 7.33 2.93 0.85
N VAL A 108 7.13 4.19 1.25
CA VAL A 108 6.21 5.13 0.58
C VAL A 108 6.97 6.40 0.20
N ALA A 109 7.07 6.66 -1.09
CA ALA A 109 7.56 7.96 -1.57
C ALA A 109 6.49 9.03 -1.43
N THR A 110 6.92 10.26 -1.13
CA THR A 110 6.05 11.44 -0.97
C THR A 110 6.54 12.57 -1.87
N ASP A 111 5.79 13.66 -2.00
CA ASP A 111 6.22 14.82 -2.80
C ASP A 111 7.56 15.34 -2.26
N GLY A 112 8.61 15.31 -3.09
CA GLY A 112 9.99 15.70 -2.73
C GLY A 112 10.90 14.60 -2.17
N ARG A 113 10.40 13.38 -1.86
CA ARG A 113 11.23 12.23 -1.43
C ARG A 113 10.99 11.01 -2.31
N GLY A 114 11.98 10.62 -3.11
CA GLY A 114 11.97 9.35 -3.88
C GLY A 114 11.05 9.32 -5.11
N ALA A 115 10.52 10.47 -5.55
CA ALA A 115 9.85 10.61 -6.85
C ALA A 115 10.83 10.85 -8.01
N GLU A 116 12.07 11.22 -7.68
CA GLU A 116 13.09 11.67 -8.63
C GLU A 116 14.05 10.51 -9.01
N SER A 117 14.14 9.49 -8.15
CA SER A 117 15.05 8.36 -8.32
C SER A 117 14.68 7.42 -9.49
N SER A 118 13.51 7.57 -10.12
CA SER A 118 13.13 6.79 -11.31
C SER A 118 13.51 7.46 -12.64
N ARG A 119 13.96 8.72 -12.64
CA ARG A 119 14.38 9.44 -13.86
C ARG A 119 15.83 9.14 -14.29
N ALA A 120 16.63 8.47 -13.45
CA ALA A 120 18.07 8.30 -13.67
C ALA A 120 18.50 6.86 -14.05
N ALA A 121 17.58 5.91 -14.22
CA ALA A 121 17.91 4.50 -14.43
C ALA A 121 17.87 4.04 -15.91
N ASP A 122 18.30 4.91 -16.85
CA ASP A 122 18.45 4.53 -18.28
C ASP A 122 19.92 4.51 -18.75
N ASP A 123 20.89 4.74 -17.87
CA ASP A 123 22.31 4.55 -18.20
C ASP A 123 22.87 3.37 -17.39
N GLY A 124 23.20 2.30 -18.12
CA GLY A 124 23.79 1.10 -17.56
C GLY A 124 25.12 1.40 -16.86
N ALA A 125 25.18 1.13 -15.56
CA ALA A 125 26.43 0.94 -14.84
C ALA A 125 26.19 -0.02 -13.66
N ASP A 126 26.85 -1.17 -13.72
CA ASP A 126 27.16 -2.01 -12.56
C ASP A 126 27.95 -1.16 -11.56
N ASP A 127 27.35 -0.79 -10.42
CA ASP A 127 28.12 -0.44 -9.24
C ASP A 127 27.36 -0.80 -7.96
N ALA A 128 27.93 -1.75 -7.23
CA ALA A 128 27.40 -2.29 -5.99
C ALA A 128 27.81 -1.40 -4.81
N ALA A 129 27.10 -0.29 -4.59
CA ALA A 129 27.04 0.41 -3.30
C ALA A 129 25.84 1.37 -3.25
N ASP A 130 24.92 1.11 -2.31
CA ASP A 130 23.74 1.91 -1.97
C ASP A 130 22.59 1.90 -2.99
N ALA A 131 22.04 0.70 -3.26
CA ALA A 131 20.69 0.58 -3.80
C ALA A 131 19.71 1.14 -2.77
N THR A 132 19.45 2.45 -2.83
CA THR A 132 18.32 3.06 -2.14
C THR A 132 17.08 2.44 -2.78
N ALA A 133 16.58 1.36 -2.18
CA ALA A 133 15.49 0.58 -2.74
C ALA A 133 14.33 1.53 -3.01
N VAL A 134 13.98 1.68 -4.29
CA VAL A 134 12.95 2.63 -4.71
C VAL A 134 11.65 2.25 -4.00
N PRO A 135 11.01 3.18 -3.26
CA PRO A 135 9.82 2.85 -2.49
C PRO A 135 8.72 2.27 -3.39
N PRO A 136 8.14 1.10 -3.06
CA PRO A 136 7.15 0.42 -3.90
C PRO A 136 5.82 1.17 -4.00
N LEU A 137 5.54 2.06 -3.04
CA LEU A 137 4.35 2.88 -3.01
C LEU A 137 4.67 4.36 -3.20
N VAL A 138 3.70 5.10 -3.73
CA VAL A 138 3.77 6.56 -3.87
C VAL A 138 2.51 7.18 -3.28
N LEU A 139 2.67 8.14 -2.37
CA LEU A 139 1.58 8.92 -1.81
C LEU A 139 1.59 10.33 -2.42
N ARG A 140 0.43 10.73 -2.97
CA ARG A 140 0.17 12.08 -3.49
C ARG A 140 -1.13 12.61 -2.91
N GLY A 141 -1.03 13.69 -2.15
CA GLY A 141 -2.15 14.17 -1.33
C GLY A 141 -2.64 13.06 -0.40
N SER A 142 -3.87 12.58 -0.62
CA SER A 142 -4.50 11.46 0.09
C SER A 142 -4.69 10.19 -0.75
N LYS A 143 -4.03 10.11 -1.91
CA LYS A 143 -4.09 8.96 -2.82
C LYS A 143 -2.78 8.19 -2.80
N LEU A 144 -2.89 6.89 -2.59
CA LEU A 144 -1.78 5.94 -2.59
C LEU A 144 -1.76 5.15 -3.89
N TYR A 145 -0.60 5.05 -4.51
CA TYR A 145 -0.38 4.42 -5.81
C TYR A 145 0.67 3.32 -5.69
N LEU A 146 0.56 2.30 -6.55
CA LEU A 146 1.69 1.43 -6.86
C LEU A 146 2.69 2.20 -7.73
N ARG A 147 4.00 2.07 -7.45
CA ARG A 147 5.06 2.77 -8.18
C ARG A 147 4.92 2.70 -9.70
N ARG A 148 4.72 1.49 -10.24
CA ARG A 148 4.58 1.28 -11.69
C ARG A 148 3.51 2.17 -12.33
N TYR A 149 2.36 2.35 -11.67
CA TYR A 149 1.26 3.15 -12.19
C TYR A 149 1.54 4.65 -12.09
N TRP A 150 2.22 5.07 -11.03
CA TRP A 150 2.70 6.44 -10.91
C TRP A 150 3.67 6.82 -12.04
N ASP A 151 4.61 5.94 -12.37
CA ASP A 151 5.56 6.18 -13.46
C ASP A 151 4.84 6.28 -14.83
N HIS A 152 3.76 5.51 -15.02
CA HIS A 152 2.90 5.64 -16.21
C HIS A 152 2.11 6.97 -16.23
N GLU A 153 1.49 7.38 -15.13
CA GLU A 153 0.76 8.66 -15.05
C GLU A 153 1.69 9.86 -15.31
N GLN A 154 2.91 9.84 -14.79
CA GLN A 154 3.91 10.88 -15.02
C GLN A 154 4.34 10.99 -16.49
N ARG A 155 4.42 9.88 -17.22
CA ARG A 155 4.79 9.89 -18.66
C ARG A 155 3.68 10.42 -19.57
N VAL A 156 2.42 10.32 -19.17
CA VAL A 156 1.28 10.83 -19.95
C VAL A 156 1.02 12.31 -19.67
N ALA A 157 1.38 12.80 -18.49
CA ALA A 157 1.20 14.19 -18.09
C ALA A 157 2.34 15.14 -18.50
N ALA A 158 3.44 14.60 -19.06
CA ALA A 158 4.60 15.36 -19.56
C ALA A 158 4.47 15.65 -21.07
#